data_AF-A0A537TZU7-F1
#
_entry.id   AF-A0A537TZU7-F1
#
_cell.length_a   1.000
_cell.length_b   1.000
_cell.length_c   1.000
_cell.angle_alpha   90.00
_cell.angle_beta   90.00
_cell.angle_gamma   90.00
#
_symmetry.space_group_name_H-M   'P 1'
#
loop_
_entity.id
_entity.type
_entity.pdbx_description
1 polymer ?
#
loop_
_entity_poly.entity_id
_entity_poly.type
_entity_poly.pdbx_seq_one_letter_code
_entity_poly.pdbx_strand_id
1 'polypeptide(L)'
;MIIAIDGPAASGKGTLGKRLAAHYGLRHLDTGLIYRGVAKAVLDAGHAPDDRARAIAAAEGLDLTRYDEPSLKTQAVDEAAAVVSAIPEVRAAVL
;
A
#
# COMPACT_ATOMS: atom_id res chain seq x y z
N MET A 1 7.07 -21.01 -0.10
CA MET A 1 8.20 -20.18 -0.58
C MET A 1 7.77 -18.73 -0.54
N ILE A 2 8.58 -17.83 0.03
CA ILE A 2 8.33 -16.38 0.07
C ILE A 2 9.48 -15.70 -0.67
N ILE A 3 9.17 -14.77 -1.57
CA ILE A 3 10.15 -13.99 -2.32
C ILE A 3 9.90 -12.50 -2.01
N ALA A 4 10.85 -11.85 -1.34
CA ALA A 4 10.84 -10.41 -1.12
C ALA A 4 11.66 -9.71 -2.23
N ILE A 5 11.16 -8.59 -2.77
CA ILE A 5 11.79 -7.84 -3.86
C ILE A 5 11.84 -6.35 -3.47
N ASP A 6 13.01 -5.90 -3.04
CA ASP A 6 13.24 -4.52 -2.60
C ASP A 6 14.08 -3.72 -3.61
N GLY A 7 13.92 -2.40 -3.61
CA GLY A 7 14.65 -1.48 -4.48
C GLY A 7 13.91 -0.15 -4.70
N PRO A 8 14.57 0.86 -5.30
CA PRO A 8 14.05 2.22 -5.40
C PRO A 8 12.77 2.33 -6.23
N ALA A 9 12.02 3.43 -6.08
CA ALA A 9 10.82 3.69 -6.89
C ALA A 9 11.14 3.58 -8.40
N ALA A 10 10.18 3.11 -9.19
CA ALA A 10 10.31 2.91 -10.64
C ALA A 10 11.40 1.91 -11.13
N SER A 11 12.05 1.13 -10.26
CA SER A 11 13.06 0.13 -10.69
C SER A 11 12.50 -1.15 -11.34
N GLY A 12 11.19 -1.22 -11.60
CA GLY A 12 10.54 -2.37 -12.26
C GLY A 12 10.17 -3.56 -11.35
N LYS A 13 10.29 -3.42 -10.03
CA LYS A 13 10.02 -4.49 -9.04
C LYS A 13 8.64 -5.13 -9.18
N GLY A 14 7.59 -4.32 -9.32
CA GLY A 14 6.22 -4.84 -9.46
C GLY A 14 6.05 -5.65 -10.73
N THR A 15 6.68 -5.24 -11.83
CA THR A 15 6.67 -5.99 -13.10
C THR A 15 7.41 -7.32 -12.95
N LEU A 16 8.60 -7.33 -12.33
CA LEU A 16 9.35 -8.55 -12.08
C LEU A 16 8.63 -9.48 -11.10
N GLY A 17 8.08 -8.94 -10.01
CA GLY A 17 7.33 -9.70 -9.01
C GLY A 17 6.12 -10.42 -9.60
N LYS A 18 5.34 -9.73 -10.45
CA LYS A 18 4.21 -10.36 -11.18
C LYS A 18 4.68 -11.52 -12.06
N ARG A 19 5.81 -11.38 -12.76
CA ARG A 19 6.37 -12.44 -13.62
C ARG A 19 6.90 -13.63 -12.82
N LEU A 20 7.58 -13.38 -11.70
CA LEU A 20 8.06 -14.43 -10.80
C LEU A 20 6.90 -15.18 -10.17
N ALA A 21 5.87 -14.46 -9.71
CA ALA A 21 4.66 -15.05 -9.16
C ALA A 21 3.98 -15.99 -10.17
N ALA A 22 3.82 -15.55 -11.42
CA ALA A 22 3.28 -16.38 -12.49
C ALA A 22 4.17 -17.60 -12.80
N HIS A 23 5.49 -17.43 -12.86
CA HIS A 23 6.43 -18.51 -13.15
C HIS A 23 6.43 -19.61 -12.08
N TYR A 24 6.34 -19.23 -10.80
CA TYR A 24 6.37 -20.16 -9.67
C TYR A 24 4.99 -20.55 -9.13
N GLY A 25 3.90 -20.08 -9.74
CA GLY A 25 2.53 -20.31 -9.25
C GLY A 25 2.24 -19.67 -7.88
N LEU A 26 2.94 -18.59 -7.53
CA LEU A 26 2.76 -17.87 -6.28
C LEU A 26 1.75 -16.71 -6.41
N ARG A 27 1.19 -16.27 -5.28
CA ARG A 27 0.39 -15.04 -5.21
C ARG A 27 1.34 -13.83 -5.17
N HIS A 28 0.99 -12.77 -5.89
CA HIS A 28 1.70 -11.50 -5.84
C HIS A 28 1.02 -10.55 -4.85
N LEU A 29 1.74 -10.11 -3.82
CA LEU A 29 1.27 -9.12 -2.85
C LEU A 29 1.94 -7.77 -3.17
N ASP A 30 1.15 -6.78 -3.56
CA ASP A 30 1.63 -5.41 -3.76
C ASP A 30 1.39 -4.60 -2.47
N THR A 31 2.36 -4.64 -1.56
CA THR A 31 2.29 -3.89 -0.30
C THR A 31 2.19 -2.37 -0.54
N GLY A 32 2.71 -1.88 -1.68
CA GLY A 32 2.58 -0.49 -2.08
C GLY A 32 1.13 -0.10 -2.37
N LEU A 33 0.33 -0.98 -2.97
CA LEU A 33 -1.11 -0.73 -3.17
C LEU A 33 -1.87 -0.68 -1.85
N ILE A 34 -1.51 -1.53 -0.89
CA ILE A 34 -2.13 -1.56 0.44
C ILE A 34 -1.90 -0.22 1.17
N TYR A 35 -0.65 0.23 1.30
CA TYR A 35 -0.36 1.49 2.00
C TYR A 35 -0.95 2.71 1.30
N ARG A 36 -0.99 2.70 -0.04
CA ARG A 36 -1.70 3.74 -0.81
C ARG A 36 -3.20 3.72 -0.57
N GLY A 37 -3.81 2.54 -0.43
CA GLY A 37 -5.22 2.42 -0.07
C GLY A 37 -5.52 3.04 1.29
N VAL A 38 -4.70 2.74 2.31
CA VAL A 38 -4.80 3.38 3.63
C VAL A 38 -4.63 4.89 3.53
N ALA A 39 -3.59 5.36 2.85
CA ALA A 39 -3.34 6.77 2.65
C ALA A 39 -4.51 7.49 1.95
N LYS A 40 -5.06 6.88 0.88
CA LYS A 40 -6.21 7.41 0.16
C LYS A 40 -7.45 7.51 1.06
N ALA A 41 -7.72 6.49 1.88
CA ALA A 41 -8.83 6.50 2.83
C ALA A 41 -8.69 7.63 3.88
N VAL A 42 -7.48 7.84 4.40
CA VAL A 42 -7.19 8.94 5.35
C VAL A 42 -7.41 10.30 4.68
N LEU A 43 -6.87 10.49 3.46
CA LEU A 43 -6.98 11.74 2.72
C LEU A 43 -8.43 12.04 2.31
N ASP A 44 -9.19 11.03 1.85
CA ASP A 44 -10.60 11.19 1.48
C ASP A 44 -11.48 11.57 2.66
N ALA A 45 -11.11 11.13 3.87
CA ALA A 45 -11.75 11.51 5.12
C ALA A 45 -11.33 12.91 5.62
N GLY A 46 -10.43 13.60 4.91
CA GLY A 46 -9.93 14.93 5.28
C GLY A 46 -8.98 14.93 6.48
N HIS A 47 -8.34 13.79 6.77
CA HIS A 47 -7.39 13.65 7.87
C HIS A 47 -5.94 13.73 7.41
N ALA A 48 -5.05 14.08 8.34
CA ALA A 48 -3.62 14.11 8.06
C ALA A 48 -3.04 12.68 8.05
N PRO A 49 -2.11 12.33 7.13
CA PRO A 49 -1.50 11.00 7.07
C PRO A 49 -0.75 10.57 8.33
N ASP A 50 -0.30 11.52 9.15
CA ASP A 50 0.39 11.29 10.42
C ASP A 50 -0.55 11.18 11.63
N ASP A 51 -1.87 11.39 11.44
CA ASP A 51 -2.87 11.07 12.45
C ASP A 51 -2.96 9.55 12.60
N ARG A 52 -2.22 9.03 13.60
CA ARG A 52 -2.12 7.61 13.89
C ARG A 52 -3.48 6.95 14.08
N ALA A 53 -4.39 7.58 14.81
CA ALA A 53 -5.68 6.98 15.11
C ALA A 53 -6.50 6.79 13.83
N ARG A 54 -6.47 7.80 12.94
CA ARG A 54 -7.16 7.74 11.65
C ARG A 54 -6.49 6.79 10.67
N ALA A 55 -5.17 6.76 10.63
CA ALA A 55 -4.42 5.82 9.79
C ALA A 55 -4.66 4.36 10.20
N ILE A 56 -4.71 4.05 11.50
CA ILE A 56 -5.02 2.71 12.01
C ILE A 56 -6.45 2.32 11.65
N ALA A 57 -7.42 3.19 11.93
CA ALA A 57 -8.82 2.91 11.59
C ALA A 57 -9.04 2.69 10.08
N ALA A 58 -8.35 3.46 9.24
CA ALA A 58 -8.36 3.29 7.80
C ALA A 58 -7.72 1.96 7.36
N ALA A 59 -6.67 1.51 8.05
CA ALA A 59 -6.02 0.23 7.81
C ALA A 59 -6.92 -0.96 8.17
N GLU A 60 -7.56 -0.91 9.34
CA GLU A 60 -8.48 -1.96 9.82
C GLU A 60 -9.73 -2.09 8.93
N GLY A 61 -10.21 -0.97 8.38
CA GLY A 61 -11.39 -0.92 7.50
C GLY A 61 -11.08 -0.99 6.00
N LEU A 62 -9.84 -1.30 5.61
CA LEU A 62 -9.39 -1.15 4.23
C LEU A 62 -10.10 -2.13 3.29
N ASP A 63 -10.79 -1.57 2.29
CA ASP A 63 -11.36 -2.32 1.17
C ASP A 63 -10.81 -1.76 -0.15
N LEU A 64 -9.77 -2.41 -0.68
CA LEU A 64 -9.13 -1.99 -1.92
C LEU A 64 -10.04 -2.07 -3.15
N THR A 65 -11.15 -2.81 -3.08
CA THR A 65 -12.10 -2.92 -4.22
C THR A 65 -12.87 -1.63 -4.48
N ARG A 66 -12.86 -0.69 -3.52
CA ARG A 66 -13.54 0.62 -3.61
C ARG A 66 -12.73 1.68 -4.34
N TYR A 67 -11.49 1.38 -4.71
CA TYR A 67 -10.57 2.37 -5.27
C TYR A 67 -10.11 1.95 -6.67
N ASP A 68 -10.16 2.90 -7.59
CA ASP A 68 -9.56 2.73 -8.90
C ASP A 68 -8.02 2.81 -8.79
N GLU A 69 -7.31 1.88 -9.42
CA GLU A 69 -5.84 1.80 -9.36
C GLU A 69 -5.12 3.12 -9.73
N PRO A 70 -5.57 3.92 -10.73
CA PRO A 70 -4.97 5.22 -11.01
C PRO A 70 -5.08 6.23 -9.86
N SER A 71 -6.19 6.20 -9.11
CA SER A 71 -6.41 7.13 -7.99
C SER A 71 -5.43 6.88 -6.83
N LEU A 72 -4.99 5.63 -6.68
CA LEU A 72 -4.01 5.24 -5.67
C LEU A 72 -2.58 5.64 -6.04
N LYS A 73 -2.29 5.88 -7.32
CA LYS A 73 -0.93 6.17 -7.83
C LYS A 73 -0.67 7.65 -8.03
N THR A 74 -1.49 8.51 -7.43
CA THR A 74 -1.26 9.95 -7.45
C THR A 74 -0.09 10.31 -6.52
N GLN A 75 0.62 11.39 -6.83
CA GLN A 75 1.76 11.84 -6.03
C GLN A 75 1.37 12.08 -4.56
N ALA A 76 0.24 12.73 -4.31
CA ALA A 76 -0.25 13.01 -2.96
C ALA A 76 -0.50 11.72 -2.15
N VAL A 77 -1.04 10.68 -2.80
CA VAL A 77 -1.28 9.39 -2.15
C VAL A 77 0.03 8.64 -1.91
N ASP A 78 0.98 8.69 -2.85
CA ASP A 78 2.30 8.08 -2.67
C ASP A 78 3.09 8.74 -1.51
N GLU A 79 3.04 10.06 -1.38
CA GLU A 79 3.66 10.80 -0.27
C GLU A 79 3.00 10.44 1.07
N ALA A 80 1.67 10.41 1.12
CA ALA A 80 0.94 9.99 2.31
C ALA A 80 1.18 8.51 2.66
N ALA A 81 1.33 7.63 1.66
CA ALA A 81 1.65 6.22 1.84
C ALA A 81 3.00 6.02 2.53
N ALA A 82 4.00 6.85 2.21
CA ALA A 82 5.29 6.83 2.87
C ALA A 82 5.18 7.15 4.37
N VAL A 83 4.28 8.06 4.74
CA VAL A 83 4.00 8.41 6.15
C VAL A 83 3.27 7.28 6.88
N VAL A 84 2.14 6.79 6.35
CA VAL A 84 1.34 5.77 7.04
C VAL A 84 2.07 4.43 7.17
N SER A 85 2.90 4.06 6.19
CA SER A 85 3.69 2.81 6.24
C SER A 85 4.77 2.82 7.34
N ALA A 86 5.20 4.01 7.78
CA ALA A 86 6.13 4.13 8.89
C ALA A 86 5.47 3.80 10.25
N ILE A 87 4.13 3.88 10.34
CA ILE A 87 3.36 3.61 11.57
C ILE A 87 3.30 2.09 11.83
N PRO A 88 3.91 1.57 12.92
CA PRO A 88 3.94 0.13 13.20
C PRO A 88 2.56 -0.53 13.28
N GLU A 89 1.59 0.16 13.86
CA GLU A 89 0.24 -0.31 14.07
C GLU A 89 -0.52 -0.45 12.73
N VAL A 90 -0.27 0.45 11.78
CA VAL A 90 -0.82 0.34 10.41
C VAL A 90 -0.25 -0.89 9.71
N ARG A 91 1.06 -1.15 9.83
CA ARG A 91 1.68 -2.35 9.25
C ARG A 91 1.11 -3.63 9.84
N ALA A 92 0.86 -3.65 11.15
CA ALA A 92 0.28 -4.80 11.84
C ALA A 92 -1.17 -5.07 11.43
N ALA A 93 -1.94 -4.04 11.07
CA ALA A 93 -3.33 -4.16 10.68
C ALA A 93 -3.54 -4.70 9.25
N VAL A 94 -2.52 -4.63 8.38
CA VAL A 94 -2.64 -4.98 6.95
C VAL A 94 -1.84 -6.21 6.51
N LEU A 95 -1.16 -6.88 7.46
CA LEU A 95 -0.36 -8.10 7.25
C LEU A 95 -1.04 -9.31 7.90
#